data_AF-A0A412IXL3-F1
#
_entry.id   AF-A0A412IXL3-F1
#
_cell.length_a   1.000
_cell.length_b   1.000
_cell.length_c   1.000
_cell.angle_alpha   90.00
_cell.angle_beta   90.00
_cell.angle_gamma   90.00
#
_symmetry.space_group_name_H-M   'P 1'
#
loop_
_entity.id
_entity.type
_entity.pdbx_description
1 polymer ?
#
loop_
_entity_poly.entity_id
_entity_poly.type
_entity_poly.pdbx_seq_one_letter_code
_entity_poly.pdbx_strand_id
1 'polypeptide(L)'
;MIGRSLNADLRKMKGTSVILAHLLIPIITSVIFLIYYFFSPWNENMKVIAFYQAIGAGLPVLIGIFTASVMEQEQNAGNFQNLLSLPDKLTAFLSKLLMLLVLCLCSILLTAIIFEIGFGRIASSDIEIMKGCIFAALLLWGSSVPLYLWQLILAFQFGKGVSIGAGIISGLISALMLTGLGDYVWKYVFVCWTGRVPYTYLQSVLGETSVGEWLSFIPGCLIFTGISMVYYFWWVNHWEGNRISE
;
A
#
# COMPACT_ATOMS: atom_id res chain seq x y z
N MET A 1 7.45 16.55 -19.22
CA MET A 1 8.26 16.79 -18.00
C MET A 1 8.22 15.60 -17.04
N ILE A 2 7.03 15.06 -16.71
CA ILE A 2 6.89 13.96 -15.74
C ILE A 2 7.72 12.70 -16.04
N GLY A 3 7.82 12.27 -17.30
CA GLY A 3 8.64 11.10 -17.67
C GLY A 3 10.14 11.28 -17.40
N ARG A 4 10.65 12.51 -17.49
CA ARG A 4 12.05 12.84 -17.13
C ARG A 4 12.25 12.76 -15.62
N SER A 5 11.31 13.32 -14.85
CA SER A 5 11.34 13.26 -13.37
C SER A 5 11.23 11.81 -12.87
N LEU A 6 10.34 11.01 -13.46
CA LEU A 6 10.18 9.59 -13.11
C LEU A 6 11.45 8.78 -13.41
N ASN A 7 12.12 9.01 -14.56
CA ASN A 7 13.39 8.36 -14.87
C ASN A 7 14.50 8.80 -13.91
N ALA A 8 14.52 10.07 -13.51
CA ALA A 8 15.46 10.56 -12.50
C ALA A 8 15.22 9.87 -11.15
N ASP A 9 13.98 9.77 -10.69
CA ASP A 9 13.63 9.08 -9.44
C ASP A 9 13.97 7.59 -9.50
N LEU A 10 13.66 6.89 -10.61
CA LEU A 10 14.05 5.48 -10.78
C LEU A 10 15.57 5.27 -10.73
N ARG A 11 16.36 6.20 -11.28
CA ARG A 11 17.83 6.16 -11.19
C ARG A 11 18.30 6.36 -9.75
N LYS A 12 17.70 7.31 -9.03
CA LYS A 12 17.97 7.55 -7.61
C LYS A 12 17.67 6.28 -6.78
N MET A 13 16.60 5.57 -7.09
CA MET A 13 16.22 4.35 -6.34
C MET A 13 17.21 3.19 -6.47
N LYS A 14 18.04 3.14 -7.53
CA LYS A 14 19.08 2.09 -7.68
C LYS A 14 20.12 2.12 -6.55
N GLY A 15 20.32 3.28 -5.92
CA GLY A 15 21.20 3.43 -4.75
C GLY A 15 20.53 3.09 -3.42
N THR A 16 19.27 2.64 -3.42
CA THR A 16 18.50 2.34 -2.21
C THR A 16 18.05 0.88 -2.19
N SER A 17 17.75 0.35 -1.00
CA SER A 17 17.19 -1.00 -0.85
C SER A 17 15.71 -1.10 -1.23
N VAL A 18 15.04 0.01 -1.63
CA VAL A 18 13.59 0.03 -1.83
C VAL A 18 13.15 -0.88 -2.98
N ILE A 19 13.85 -0.87 -4.12
CA ILE A 19 13.51 -1.77 -5.25
C ILE A 19 13.68 -3.23 -4.83
N LEU A 20 14.76 -3.55 -4.13
CA LEU A 20 15.03 -4.91 -3.65
C LEU A 20 13.97 -5.35 -2.64
N ALA A 21 13.53 -4.47 -1.74
CA ALA A 21 12.47 -4.75 -0.78
C ALA A 21 11.12 -5.01 -1.46
N HIS A 22 10.77 -4.25 -2.50
CA HIS A 22 9.55 -4.48 -3.32
C HIS A 22 9.59 -5.79 -4.10
N LEU A 23 10.76 -6.43 -4.24
CA LEU A 23 10.90 -7.76 -4.83
C LEU A 23 10.91 -8.86 -3.77
N LEU A 24 11.76 -8.73 -2.75
CA LEU A 24 11.99 -9.79 -1.76
C LEU A 24 10.82 -9.96 -0.79
N ILE A 25 10.18 -8.87 -0.32
CA ILE A 25 9.07 -8.97 0.64
C ILE A 25 7.90 -9.78 0.06
N PRO A 26 7.39 -9.48 -1.15
CA PRO A 26 6.39 -10.33 -1.83
C PRO A 26 6.72 -11.81 -1.88
N ILE A 27 7.95 -12.14 -2.30
CA ILE A 27 8.40 -13.52 -2.48
C ILE A 27 8.42 -14.24 -1.13
N ILE A 28 9.07 -13.63 -0.13
CA ILE A 28 9.23 -14.21 1.20
C ILE A 28 7.87 -14.39 1.86
N THR A 29 7.01 -13.37 1.84
CA THR A 29 5.66 -13.45 2.42
C THR A 29 4.85 -14.57 1.76
N SER A 30 4.83 -14.64 0.43
CA SER A 30 4.08 -15.69 -0.28
C SER A 30 4.59 -17.09 0.06
N VAL A 31 5.91 -17.29 0.06
CA VAL A 31 6.52 -18.60 0.39
C VAL A 31 6.22 -19.01 1.82
N ILE A 32 6.33 -18.12 2.79
CA ILE A 32 6.02 -18.41 4.20
C ILE A 32 4.57 -18.85 4.36
N PHE A 33 3.62 -18.13 3.75
CA PHE A 33 2.20 -18.48 3.80
C PHE A 33 1.89 -19.80 3.11
N LEU A 34 2.50 -20.08 1.95
CA LEU A 34 2.34 -21.35 1.25
C LEU A 34 2.86 -22.53 2.08
N ILE A 35 4.03 -22.40 2.71
CA ILE A 35 4.58 -23.42 3.61
C ILE A 35 3.63 -23.65 4.79
N TYR A 36 3.14 -22.58 5.40
CA TYR A 36 2.19 -22.69 6.51
C TYR A 36 0.88 -23.38 6.09
N TYR A 37 0.33 -23.01 4.93
CA TYR A 37 -0.93 -23.54 4.41
C TYR A 37 -0.86 -24.96 3.87
N PHE A 38 0.33 -25.46 3.56
CA PHE A 38 0.56 -26.85 3.18
C PHE A 38 0.23 -27.81 4.32
N PHE A 39 0.48 -27.43 5.59
CA PHE A 39 0.20 -28.28 6.76
C PHE A 39 -0.98 -27.81 7.60
N SER A 40 -1.51 -26.60 7.34
CA SER A 40 -2.60 -26.04 8.13
C SER A 40 -3.93 -26.74 7.86
N PRO A 41 -4.73 -27.10 8.89
CA PRO A 41 -6.04 -27.72 8.74
C PRO A 41 -7.15 -26.71 8.37
N TRP A 42 -6.81 -25.44 8.13
CA TRP A 42 -7.79 -24.41 7.81
C TRP A 42 -8.51 -24.70 6.49
N ASN A 43 -9.77 -24.28 6.43
CA ASN A 43 -10.54 -24.29 5.20
C ASN A 43 -9.86 -23.41 4.12
N GLU A 44 -9.94 -23.84 2.86
CA GLU A 44 -9.29 -23.19 1.72
C GLU A 44 -9.69 -21.73 1.54
N ASN A 45 -10.99 -21.39 1.65
CA ASN A 45 -11.47 -20.01 1.58
C ASN A 45 -10.86 -19.15 2.68
N MET A 46 -10.81 -19.69 3.91
CA MET A 46 -10.23 -18.98 5.05
C MET A 46 -8.73 -18.74 4.88
N LYS A 47 -8.00 -19.64 4.23
CA LYS A 47 -6.57 -19.46 3.90
C LYS A 47 -6.38 -18.30 2.92
N VAL A 48 -7.18 -18.24 1.85
CA VAL A 48 -7.14 -17.13 0.88
C VAL A 48 -7.47 -15.80 1.57
N ILE A 49 -8.57 -15.75 2.33
CA ILE A 49 -8.99 -14.54 3.04
C ILE A 49 -7.89 -14.07 3.99
N ALA A 50 -7.38 -14.96 4.85
CA ALA A 50 -6.36 -14.61 5.85
C ALA A 50 -5.04 -14.15 5.22
N PHE A 51 -4.69 -14.64 4.03
CA PHE A 51 -3.52 -14.17 3.28
C PHE A 51 -3.64 -12.69 2.90
N TYR A 52 -4.76 -12.31 2.26
CA TYR A 52 -4.99 -10.92 1.87
C TYR A 52 -5.22 -10.00 3.09
N GLN A 53 -5.79 -10.51 4.18
CA GLN A 53 -5.86 -9.78 5.45
C GLN A 53 -4.45 -9.45 5.98
N ALA A 54 -3.53 -10.41 5.97
CA ALA A 54 -2.16 -10.20 6.44
C ALA A 54 -1.41 -9.18 5.59
N ILE A 55 -1.52 -9.26 4.26
CA ILE A 55 -0.93 -8.26 3.35
C ILE A 55 -1.54 -6.88 3.61
N GLY A 56 -2.86 -6.79 3.70
CA GLY A 56 -3.57 -5.54 3.93
C GLY A 56 -3.28 -4.88 5.28
N ALA A 57 -2.99 -5.69 6.31
CA ALA A 57 -2.53 -5.21 7.61
C ALA A 57 -1.06 -4.76 7.60
N GLY A 58 -0.20 -5.47 6.86
CA GLY A 58 1.23 -5.15 6.75
C GLY A 58 1.54 -3.97 5.83
N LEU A 59 0.73 -3.75 4.80
CA LEU A 59 1.00 -2.74 3.77
C LEU A 59 1.14 -1.31 4.33
N PRO A 60 0.29 -0.80 5.24
CA PRO A 60 0.47 0.54 5.82
C PRO A 60 1.84 0.75 6.50
N VAL A 61 2.40 -0.31 7.11
CA VAL A 61 3.74 -0.28 7.70
C VAL A 61 4.79 -0.09 6.62
N LEU A 62 4.72 -0.87 5.55
CA LEU A 62 5.64 -0.78 4.42
C LEU A 62 5.54 0.58 3.70
N ILE A 63 4.33 1.13 3.55
CA ILE A 63 4.12 2.48 2.99
C ILE A 63 4.87 3.52 3.83
N GLY A 64 4.73 3.48 5.16
CA GLY A 64 5.44 4.39 6.07
C GLY A 64 6.97 4.29 5.95
N ILE A 65 7.50 3.08 5.77
CA ILE A 65 8.95 2.84 5.58
C ILE A 65 9.42 3.36 4.21
N PHE A 66 8.70 3.06 3.13
CA PHE A 66 9.14 3.43 1.79
C PHE A 66 9.02 4.94 1.52
N THR A 67 7.98 5.58 2.03
CA THR A 67 7.85 7.05 1.97
C THR A 67 8.93 7.75 2.79
N ALA A 68 9.27 7.22 3.97
CA ALA A 68 10.40 7.70 4.76
C ALA A 68 11.74 7.56 4.02
N SER A 69 11.96 6.44 3.34
CA SER A 69 13.19 6.21 2.57
C SER A 69 13.32 7.15 1.36
N VAL A 70 12.22 7.41 0.65
CA VAL A 70 12.21 8.39 -0.46
C VAL A 70 12.49 9.81 0.04
N MET A 71 11.96 10.17 1.21
CA MET A 71 12.25 11.46 1.84
C MET A 71 13.71 11.56 2.28
N GLU A 72 14.22 10.54 2.98
CA GLU A 72 15.61 10.47 3.47
C GLU A 72 16.61 10.57 2.31
N GLN A 73 16.27 9.99 1.15
CA GLN A 73 17.07 10.16 -0.06
C GLN A 73 17.18 11.62 -0.51
N GLU A 74 16.09 12.40 -0.49
CA GLU A 74 16.13 13.82 -0.83
C GLU A 74 16.80 14.67 0.27
N GLN A 75 16.66 14.27 1.53
CA GLN A 75 17.34 14.90 2.66
C GLN A 75 18.86 14.70 2.57
N ASN A 76 19.32 13.49 2.25
CA ASN A 76 20.74 13.17 2.11
C ASN A 76 21.36 13.76 0.84
N ALA A 77 20.55 14.10 -0.17
CA ALA A 77 20.99 14.73 -1.42
C ALA A 77 21.08 16.27 -1.34
N GLY A 78 21.53 16.80 -0.19
CA GLY A 78 21.70 18.24 0.03
C GLY A 78 20.51 18.91 0.73
N ASN A 79 19.92 18.25 1.71
CA ASN A 79 18.82 18.76 2.55
C ASN A 79 17.67 19.36 1.74
N PHE A 80 17.14 18.59 0.79
CA PHE A 80 16.05 18.99 -0.12
C PHE A 80 16.37 20.15 -1.07
N GLN A 81 17.61 20.66 -1.14
CA GLN A 81 17.98 21.80 -1.99
C GLN A 81 17.56 21.57 -3.45
N ASN A 82 17.81 20.38 -3.98
CA ASN A 82 17.43 20.00 -5.34
C ASN A 82 15.92 20.08 -5.57
N LEU A 83 15.10 19.79 -4.56
CA LEU A 83 13.65 19.80 -4.66
C LEU A 83 13.10 21.22 -4.52
N LEU A 84 13.67 22.03 -3.63
CA LEU A 84 13.28 23.41 -3.38
C LEU A 84 13.70 24.37 -4.51
N SER A 85 14.78 24.05 -5.23
CA SER A 85 15.24 24.85 -6.38
C SER A 85 14.48 24.57 -7.68
N LEU A 86 13.59 23.57 -7.71
CA LEU A 86 12.85 23.24 -8.94
C LEU A 86 11.71 24.24 -9.17
N PRO A 87 11.56 24.76 -10.41
CA PRO A 87 10.43 25.63 -10.76
C PRO A 87 9.09 24.89 -10.71
N ASP A 88 9.10 23.56 -10.89
CA ASP A 88 7.91 22.71 -10.87
C ASP A 88 8.07 21.61 -9.79
N LYS A 89 7.87 22.01 -8.52
CA LYS A 89 7.85 21.11 -7.36
C LYS A 89 6.75 20.06 -7.48
N LEU A 90 5.60 20.44 -8.05
CA LEU A 90 4.44 19.57 -8.20
C LEU A 90 4.78 18.32 -9.02
N THR A 91 5.41 18.50 -10.18
CA THR A 91 5.82 17.37 -11.03
C THR A 91 6.83 16.46 -10.33
N ALA A 92 7.73 16.99 -9.50
CA ALA A 92 8.72 16.21 -8.76
C ALA A 92 8.10 15.38 -7.61
N PHE A 93 7.14 15.94 -6.88
CA PHE A 93 6.39 15.17 -5.87
C PHE A 93 5.43 14.17 -6.51
N LEU A 94 4.82 14.51 -7.64
CA LEU A 94 3.95 13.60 -8.38
C LEU A 94 4.74 12.42 -8.96
N SER A 95 5.97 12.62 -9.45
CA SER A 95 6.81 11.51 -9.93
C SER A 95 7.17 10.53 -8.82
N LYS A 96 7.43 11.01 -7.60
CA LYS A 96 7.67 10.16 -6.41
C LYS A 96 6.46 9.34 -6.02
N LEU A 97 5.29 9.98 -5.98
CA LEU A 97 4.02 9.31 -5.71
C LEU A 97 3.75 8.21 -6.75
N LEU A 98 3.83 8.54 -8.05
CA LEU A 98 3.59 7.59 -9.13
C LEU A 98 4.58 6.43 -9.11
N MET A 99 5.87 6.71 -8.87
CA MET A 99 6.89 5.68 -8.75
C MET A 99 6.56 4.70 -7.62
N LEU A 100 6.23 5.20 -6.43
CA LEU A 100 5.85 4.35 -5.29
C LEU A 100 4.59 3.53 -5.58
N LEU A 101 3.57 4.14 -6.20
CA LEU A 101 2.33 3.44 -6.56
C LEU A 101 2.57 2.32 -7.60
N VAL A 102 3.44 2.55 -8.60
CA VAL A 102 3.79 1.53 -9.59
C VAL A 102 4.59 0.39 -8.95
N LEU A 103 5.59 0.71 -8.11
CA LEU A 103 6.33 -0.31 -7.37
C LEU A 103 5.41 -1.13 -6.46
N CYS A 104 4.47 -0.47 -5.78
CA CYS A 104 3.45 -1.11 -4.96
C CYS A 104 2.56 -2.06 -5.79
N LEU A 105 2.07 -1.60 -6.94
CA LEU A 105 1.26 -2.42 -7.85
C LEU A 105 2.02 -3.68 -8.29
N CYS A 106 3.26 -3.54 -8.75
CA CYS A 106 4.09 -4.66 -9.15
C CYS A 106 4.33 -5.64 -8.00
N SER A 107 4.60 -5.13 -6.79
CA SER A 107 4.83 -5.92 -5.57
C SER A 107 3.58 -6.71 -5.15
N ILE A 108 2.41 -6.08 -5.15
CA ILE A 108 1.13 -6.71 -4.80
C ILE A 108 0.74 -7.76 -5.85
N LEU A 109 0.87 -7.45 -7.15
CA LEU A 109 0.59 -8.42 -8.22
C LEU A 109 1.55 -9.60 -8.17
N LEU A 110 2.84 -9.37 -7.91
CA LEU A 110 3.83 -10.42 -7.73
C LEU A 110 3.44 -11.35 -6.55
N THR A 111 3.05 -10.75 -5.42
CA THR A 111 2.58 -11.48 -4.23
C THR A 111 1.37 -12.34 -4.57
N ALA A 112 0.36 -11.76 -5.22
CA ALA A 112 -0.85 -12.47 -5.64
C ALA A 112 -0.52 -13.62 -6.60
N ILE A 113 0.27 -13.38 -7.66
CA ILE A 113 0.61 -14.40 -8.65
C ILE A 113 1.38 -15.57 -8.03
N ILE A 114 2.39 -15.30 -7.18
CA ILE A 114 3.15 -16.37 -6.52
C ILE A 114 2.22 -17.19 -5.61
N PHE A 115 1.39 -16.50 -4.83
CA PHE A 115 0.44 -17.17 -3.94
C PHE A 115 -0.59 -17.99 -4.71
N GLU A 116 -1.23 -17.47 -5.75
CA GLU A 116 -2.24 -18.21 -6.52
C GLU A 116 -1.65 -19.42 -7.24
N ILE A 117 -0.46 -19.30 -7.85
CA ILE A 117 0.22 -20.43 -8.50
C ILE A 117 0.59 -21.50 -7.48
N GLY A 118 1.09 -21.10 -6.31
CA GLY A 118 1.47 -22.02 -5.25
C GLY A 118 0.24 -22.68 -4.61
N PHE A 119 -0.77 -21.89 -4.29
CA PHE A 119 -1.98 -22.32 -3.60
C PHE A 119 -2.85 -23.19 -4.49
N GLY A 120 -2.98 -22.88 -5.79
CA GLY A 120 -3.68 -23.71 -6.78
C GLY A 120 -3.04 -25.09 -7.02
N ARG A 121 -1.82 -25.32 -6.55
CA ARG A 121 -1.20 -26.66 -6.52
C ARG A 121 -1.48 -27.42 -5.22
N ILE A 122 -1.84 -26.71 -4.16
CA ILE A 122 -2.14 -27.27 -2.83
C ILE A 122 -3.64 -27.56 -2.71
N ALA A 123 -4.44 -26.55 -3.02
CA ALA A 123 -5.89 -26.59 -3.15
C ALA A 123 -6.22 -26.65 -4.64
N SER A 124 -7.19 -27.47 -5.04
CA SER A 124 -7.61 -27.58 -6.45
C SER A 124 -8.47 -26.37 -6.87
N SER A 125 -7.89 -25.17 -6.74
CA SER A 125 -8.54 -23.89 -6.93
C SER A 125 -9.01 -23.68 -8.37
N ASP A 126 -10.26 -23.26 -8.55
CA ASP A 126 -10.81 -22.92 -9.86
C ASP A 126 -10.24 -21.60 -10.40
N ILE A 127 -10.22 -21.46 -11.72
CA ILE A 127 -9.80 -20.26 -12.47
C ILE A 127 -10.60 -19.03 -12.04
N GLU A 128 -11.89 -19.18 -11.71
CA GLU A 128 -12.72 -18.06 -11.24
C GLU A 128 -12.26 -17.50 -9.88
N ILE A 129 -11.78 -18.36 -8.97
CA ILE A 129 -11.22 -17.93 -7.68
C ILE A 129 -9.93 -17.13 -7.92
N MET A 130 -9.07 -17.61 -8.82
CA MET A 130 -7.83 -16.92 -9.18
C MET A 130 -8.11 -15.51 -9.74
N LYS A 131 -9.11 -15.35 -10.62
CA LYS A 131 -9.54 -14.03 -11.11
C LYS A 131 -10.03 -13.15 -9.97
N GLY A 132 -10.80 -13.72 -9.04
CA GLY A 132 -11.24 -13.06 -7.82
C GLY A 132 -10.06 -12.50 -7.02
N CYS A 133 -9.06 -13.32 -6.75
CA CYS A 133 -7.86 -12.93 -6.01
C CYS A 133 -7.05 -11.80 -6.69
N ILE A 134 -6.88 -11.87 -8.02
CA ILE A 134 -6.22 -10.77 -8.78
C ILE A 134 -7.00 -9.47 -8.64
N PHE A 135 -8.34 -9.52 -8.69
CA PHE A 135 -9.15 -8.32 -8.46
C PHE A 135 -9.05 -7.83 -7.00
N ALA A 136 -8.99 -8.72 -6.02
CA ALA A 136 -8.72 -8.35 -4.62
C ALA A 136 -7.38 -7.63 -4.47
N ALA A 137 -6.34 -8.08 -5.18
CA ALA A 137 -5.02 -7.45 -5.22
C ALA A 137 -5.10 -6.02 -5.80
N LEU A 138 -5.91 -5.79 -6.84
CA LEU A 138 -6.15 -4.46 -7.41
C LEU A 138 -6.93 -3.54 -6.45
N LEU A 139 -7.92 -4.09 -5.72
CA LEU A 139 -8.64 -3.35 -4.68
C LEU A 139 -7.72 -2.96 -3.52
N LEU A 140 -6.83 -3.86 -3.10
CA LEU A 140 -5.81 -3.62 -2.09
C LEU A 140 -4.87 -2.48 -2.53
N TRP A 141 -4.40 -2.51 -3.78
CA TRP A 141 -3.60 -1.43 -4.35
C TRP A 141 -4.36 -0.10 -4.42
N GLY A 142 -5.59 -0.11 -4.94
CA GLY A 142 -6.39 1.11 -5.09
C GLY A 142 -6.72 1.78 -3.75
N SER A 143 -7.04 0.97 -2.73
CA SER A 143 -7.29 1.46 -1.37
C SER A 143 -6.04 2.01 -0.66
N SER A 144 -4.84 1.73 -1.17
CA SER A 144 -3.58 2.26 -0.62
C SER A 144 -3.25 3.69 -1.09
N VAL A 145 -3.89 4.19 -2.15
CA VAL A 145 -3.60 5.52 -2.72
C VAL A 145 -3.70 6.66 -1.69
N PRO A 146 -4.80 6.81 -0.92
CA PRO A 146 -4.88 7.86 0.10
C PRO A 146 -3.81 7.70 1.18
N LEU A 147 -3.42 6.47 1.53
CA LEU A 147 -2.34 6.23 2.50
C LEU A 147 -1.00 6.75 1.99
N TYR A 148 -0.66 6.52 0.72
CA TYR A 148 0.57 7.07 0.13
C TYR A 148 0.59 8.59 0.14
N LEU A 149 -0.54 9.24 -0.17
CA LEU A 149 -0.65 10.70 -0.14
C LEU A 149 -0.33 11.26 1.25
N TRP A 150 -1.01 10.75 2.27
CA TRP A 150 -0.80 11.19 3.66
C TRP A 150 0.59 10.82 4.20
N GLN A 151 1.10 9.64 3.88
CA GLN A 151 2.43 9.21 4.36
C GLN A 151 3.57 10.00 3.72
N LEU A 152 3.45 10.39 2.44
CA LEU A 152 4.43 11.31 1.84
C LEU A 152 4.44 12.67 2.53
N ILE A 153 3.26 13.22 2.87
CA ILE A 153 3.17 14.46 3.66
C ILE A 153 3.87 14.27 5.00
N LEU A 154 3.55 13.20 5.73
CA LEU A 154 4.14 12.94 7.04
C LEU A 154 5.67 12.78 6.97
N ALA A 155 6.17 12.04 5.99
CA ALA A 155 7.60 11.85 5.78
C ALA A 155 8.32 13.19 5.53
N PHE A 156 7.87 13.96 4.55
CA PHE A 156 8.52 15.21 4.16
C PHE A 156 8.29 16.37 5.13
N GLN A 157 7.20 16.34 5.91
CA GLN A 157 6.89 17.38 6.90
C GLN A 157 7.46 17.10 8.28
N PHE A 158 7.61 15.83 8.68
CA PHE A 158 7.98 15.45 10.05
C PHE A 158 9.14 14.47 10.14
N GLY A 159 9.68 14.02 9.01
CA GLY A 159 10.86 13.19 8.94
C GLY A 159 10.58 11.68 9.08
N LYS A 160 11.68 10.92 9.07
CA LYS A 160 11.68 9.45 8.99
C LYS A 160 10.97 8.79 10.17
N GLY A 161 11.26 9.24 11.40
CA GLY A 161 10.70 8.66 12.62
C GLY A 161 9.18 8.72 12.65
N VAL A 162 8.61 9.89 12.31
CA VAL A 162 7.16 10.09 12.30
C VAL A 162 6.49 9.26 11.20
N SER A 163 7.07 9.21 10.00
CA SER A 163 6.52 8.40 8.89
C SER A 163 6.50 6.90 9.22
N ILE A 164 7.61 6.37 9.75
CA ILE A 164 7.68 4.95 10.15
C ILE A 164 6.71 4.68 11.30
N GLY A 165 6.69 5.53 12.34
CA GLY A 165 5.77 5.40 13.48
C GLY A 165 4.31 5.43 13.05
N ALA A 166 3.93 6.38 12.19
CA ALA A 166 2.58 6.47 11.63
C ALA A 166 2.22 5.24 10.79
N GLY A 167 3.19 4.68 10.05
CA GLY A 167 3.01 3.42 9.31
C GLY A 167 2.72 2.24 10.23
N ILE A 168 3.49 2.09 11.31
CA ILE A 168 3.27 1.04 12.33
C ILE A 168 1.89 1.18 12.97
N ILE A 169 1.53 2.37 13.43
CA ILE A 169 0.21 2.65 14.02
C ILE A 169 -0.91 2.34 13.02
N SER A 170 -0.75 2.75 11.76
CA SER A 170 -1.71 2.46 10.69
C SER A 170 -1.87 0.96 10.45
N GLY A 171 -0.77 0.20 10.46
CA GLY A 171 -0.81 -1.27 10.34
C GLY A 171 -1.50 -1.94 11.51
N LEU A 172 -1.25 -1.47 12.74
CA LEU A 172 -1.94 -1.96 13.94
C LEU A 172 -3.44 -1.65 13.90
N ILE A 173 -3.84 -0.44 13.49
CA ILE A 173 -5.25 -0.09 13.29
C ILE A 173 -5.87 -0.96 12.20
N SER A 174 -5.15 -1.19 11.09
CA SER A 174 -5.60 -2.07 10.01
C SER A 174 -5.85 -3.49 10.50
N ALA A 175 -4.90 -4.06 11.26
CA ALA A 175 -5.04 -5.38 11.88
C ALA A 175 -6.22 -5.43 12.86
N LEU A 176 -6.38 -4.41 13.72
CA LEU A 176 -7.50 -4.32 14.68
C LEU A 176 -8.86 -4.28 13.97
N MET A 177 -8.96 -3.57 12.84
CA MET A 177 -10.20 -3.49 12.08
C MET A 177 -10.58 -4.82 11.43
N LEU A 178 -9.64 -5.76 11.29
CA LEU A 178 -9.86 -7.09 10.73
C LEU A 178 -10.30 -8.14 11.76
N THR A 179 -10.31 -7.84 13.07
CA THR A 179 -10.66 -8.81 14.14
C THR A 179 -12.17 -8.91 14.44
N GLY A 180 -12.99 -8.11 13.75
CA GLY A 180 -14.44 -7.97 14.01
C GLY A 180 -14.80 -6.71 14.82
N LEU A 181 -13.86 -6.16 15.61
CA LEU A 181 -14.10 -4.89 16.32
C LEU A 181 -14.38 -3.72 15.35
N GLY A 182 -13.81 -3.79 14.14
CA GLY A 182 -13.92 -2.75 13.11
C GLY A 182 -15.17 -2.80 12.24
N ASP A 183 -16.06 -3.79 12.40
CA ASP A 183 -17.10 -4.10 11.40
C ASP A 183 -18.04 -2.94 11.09
N TYR A 184 -18.35 -2.10 12.08
CA TYR A 184 -19.25 -0.96 11.91
C TYR A 184 -18.55 0.35 11.51
N VAL A 185 -17.23 0.46 11.70
CA VAL A 185 -16.51 1.74 11.60
C VAL A 185 -15.44 1.78 10.51
N TRP A 186 -15.02 0.63 9.98
CA TRP A 186 -13.90 0.54 9.04
C TRP A 186 -14.06 1.44 7.80
N LYS A 187 -15.30 1.68 7.35
CA LYS A 187 -15.64 2.53 6.19
C LYS A 187 -15.17 3.98 6.37
N TYR A 188 -14.96 4.43 7.61
CA TYR A 188 -14.51 5.79 7.93
C TYR A 188 -13.02 5.87 8.31
N VAL A 189 -12.33 4.73 8.40
CA VAL A 189 -10.95 4.65 8.90
C VAL A 189 -10.02 4.29 7.73
N PHE A 190 -9.55 5.29 6.98
CA PHE A 190 -8.85 5.05 5.71
C PHE A 190 -7.57 4.21 5.83
N VAL A 191 -6.91 4.25 6.99
CA VAL A 191 -5.69 3.46 7.25
C VAL A 191 -5.91 1.95 7.24
N CYS A 192 -7.16 1.47 7.39
CA CYS A 192 -7.48 0.05 7.36
C CYS A 192 -8.01 -0.44 6.01
N TRP A 193 -8.26 0.46 5.05
CA TRP A 193 -8.90 0.09 3.78
C TRP A 193 -8.08 -0.92 2.98
N THR A 194 -6.74 -0.88 3.09
CA THR A 194 -5.84 -1.87 2.48
C THR A 194 -6.12 -3.30 2.90
N GLY A 195 -6.64 -3.53 4.11
CA GLY A 195 -7.09 -4.85 4.56
C GLY A 195 -8.58 -5.07 4.36
N ARG A 196 -9.41 -4.09 4.72
CA ARG A 196 -10.87 -4.27 4.80
C ARG A 196 -11.56 -4.35 3.45
N VAL A 197 -11.06 -3.63 2.45
CA VAL A 197 -11.63 -3.66 1.09
C VAL A 197 -11.43 -5.03 0.43
N PRO A 198 -10.19 -5.57 0.30
CA PRO A 198 -10.02 -6.91 -0.27
C PRO A 198 -10.68 -8.00 0.59
N TYR A 199 -10.69 -7.85 1.92
CA TYR A 199 -11.38 -8.77 2.83
C TYR A 199 -12.88 -8.87 2.54
N THR A 200 -13.60 -7.74 2.53
CA THR A 200 -15.05 -7.73 2.27
C THR A 200 -15.40 -8.20 0.86
N TYR A 201 -14.56 -7.88 -0.13
CA TYR A 201 -14.71 -8.40 -1.48
C TYR A 201 -14.54 -9.92 -1.54
N LEU A 202 -13.47 -10.47 -0.97
CA LEU A 202 -13.20 -11.92 -0.99
C LEU A 202 -14.27 -12.72 -0.25
N GLN A 203 -14.75 -12.22 0.90
CA GLN A 203 -15.88 -12.84 1.59
C GLN A 203 -17.15 -12.91 0.71
N SER A 204 -17.39 -11.89 -0.09
CA SER A 204 -18.53 -11.87 -1.02
C SER A 204 -18.34 -12.85 -2.18
N VAL A 205 -17.13 -12.95 -2.75
CA VAL A 205 -16.85 -13.83 -3.91
C VAL A 205 -16.81 -15.30 -3.51
N LEU A 206 -16.31 -15.59 -2.31
CA LEU A 206 -16.21 -16.95 -1.78
C LEU A 206 -17.49 -17.45 -1.11
N GLY A 207 -18.57 -16.65 -1.13
CA GLY A 207 -19.89 -17.04 -0.62
C GLY A 207 -20.03 -17.00 0.90
N GLU A 208 -19.10 -16.36 1.62
CA GLU A 208 -19.11 -16.25 3.08
C GLU A 208 -20.10 -15.17 3.58
N THR A 209 -20.45 -14.20 2.74
CA THR A 209 -21.34 -13.07 3.08
C THR A 209 -22.22 -12.64 1.89
N SER A 210 -23.25 -11.83 2.15
CA SER A 210 -24.13 -11.29 1.11
C SER A 210 -23.39 -10.43 0.09
N VAL A 211 -23.72 -10.60 -1.19
CA VAL A 211 -23.06 -9.91 -2.30
C VAL A 211 -23.28 -8.39 -2.24
N GLY A 212 -22.19 -7.62 -2.36
CA GLY A 212 -22.26 -6.19 -2.70
C GLY A 212 -22.01 -5.20 -1.56
N GLU A 213 -21.65 -5.63 -0.35
CA GLU A 213 -21.35 -4.67 0.73
C GLU A 213 -20.15 -3.76 0.38
N TRP A 214 -19.13 -4.32 -0.28
CA TRP A 214 -17.94 -3.58 -0.73
C TRP A 214 -18.25 -2.50 -1.79
N LEU A 215 -19.35 -2.62 -2.55
CA LEU A 215 -19.75 -1.62 -3.54
C LEU A 215 -20.22 -0.32 -2.88
N SER A 216 -20.92 -0.42 -1.74
CA SER A 216 -21.41 0.75 -0.99
C SER A 216 -20.29 1.66 -0.49
N PHE A 217 -19.07 1.11 -0.35
CA PHE A 217 -17.89 1.81 0.13
C PHE A 217 -17.20 2.65 -0.97
N ILE A 218 -17.31 2.25 -2.24
CA ILE A 218 -16.55 2.86 -3.35
C ILE A 218 -16.74 4.38 -3.45
N PRO A 219 -17.97 4.94 -3.40
CA PRO A 219 -18.15 6.38 -3.52
C PRO A 219 -17.42 7.17 -2.42
N GLY A 220 -17.49 6.69 -1.17
CA GLY A 220 -16.80 7.32 -0.04
C GLY A 220 -15.28 7.28 -0.19
N CYS A 221 -14.74 6.14 -0.64
CA CYS A 221 -13.30 6.00 -0.92
C CYS A 221 -12.82 6.99 -1.99
N LEU A 222 -13.57 7.13 -3.08
CA LEU A 222 -13.23 8.04 -4.19
C LEU A 222 -13.29 9.51 -3.74
N ILE A 223 -14.31 9.90 -2.98
CA ILE A 223 -14.44 11.25 -2.43
C ILE A 223 -13.26 11.56 -1.50
N PHE A 224 -12.96 10.67 -0.54
CA PHE A 224 -11.85 10.87 0.40
C PHE A 224 -10.49 10.92 -0.31
N THR A 225 -10.27 10.07 -1.31
CA THR A 225 -9.04 10.08 -2.12
C THR A 225 -8.93 11.36 -2.93
N GLY A 226 -10.02 11.86 -3.51
CA GLY A 226 -10.07 13.13 -4.21
C GLY A 226 -9.72 14.31 -3.31
N ILE A 227 -10.31 14.38 -2.12
CA ILE A 227 -9.99 15.41 -1.11
C ILE A 227 -8.52 15.32 -0.70
N SER A 228 -8.02 14.11 -0.43
CA SER A 228 -6.61 13.87 -0.06
C SER A 228 -5.66 14.32 -1.17
N MET A 229 -6.03 14.13 -2.44
CA MET A 229 -5.23 14.55 -3.60
C MET A 229 -5.18 16.07 -3.73
N VAL A 230 -6.33 16.74 -3.56
CA VAL A 230 -6.39 18.22 -3.55
C VAL A 230 -5.53 18.79 -2.42
N TYR A 231 -5.64 18.22 -1.21
CA TYR A 231 -4.84 18.63 -0.07
C TYR A 231 -3.34 18.38 -0.30
N TYR A 232 -2.97 17.23 -0.88
CA TYR A 232 -1.59 16.91 -1.22
C TYR A 232 -1.00 17.95 -2.19
N PHE A 233 -1.72 18.31 -3.25
CA PHE A 233 -1.26 19.34 -4.20
C PHE A 233 -1.15 20.72 -3.58
N TRP A 234 -2.11 21.09 -2.73
CA TRP A 234 -2.03 22.33 -1.97
C TRP A 234 -0.78 22.33 -1.08
N TRP A 235 -0.55 21.26 -0.33
CA TRP A 235 0.61 21.13 0.56
C TRP A 235 1.94 21.18 -0.22
N VAL A 236 2.08 20.48 -1.35
CA VAL A 236 3.30 20.49 -2.17
C VAL A 236 3.71 21.92 -2.59
N ASN A 237 2.74 22.77 -2.93
CA ASN A 237 3.01 24.14 -3.33
C ASN A 237 3.52 25.00 -2.16
N HIS A 238 3.02 24.74 -0.95
CA HIS A 238 3.35 25.50 0.26
C HIS A 238 4.51 24.88 1.08
N TRP A 239 4.99 23.69 0.72
CA TRP A 239 6.08 23.05 1.44
C TRP A 239 7.43 23.70 1.09
N GLU A 240 8.19 24.05 2.13
CA GLU A 240 9.46 24.80 2.06
C GLU A 240 10.64 24.03 2.68
N GLY A 241 10.53 22.71 2.81
CA GLY A 241 11.54 21.89 3.48
C GLY A 241 11.20 21.62 4.94
N ASN A 242 11.96 20.70 5.54
CA ASN A 242 11.75 20.34 6.94
C ASN A 242 12.81 21.02 7.83
N ARG A 243 12.39 21.81 8.82
CA ARG A 243 13.30 22.52 9.76
C ARG A 243 13.66 21.68 10.98
N ILE A 244 13.70 20.36 10.85
CA ILE A 244 14.13 19.50 11.94
C ILE A 244 15.66 19.52 11.88
N SER A 245 16.25 20.45 12.64
CA SER A 245 17.65 20.38 13.03
C SER A 245 17.88 19.06 13.75
N GLU A 246 18.84 18.27 13.28
CA GLU A 246 19.43 17.20 14.09
C GLU A 246 19.93 17.73 15.44
#